data_AF-A0A7X8XL32-F1
#
_entry.id   AF-A0A7X8XL32-F1
#
_cell.length_a   1.000
_cell.length_b   1.000
_cell.length_c   1.000
_cell.angle_alpha   90.00
_cell.angle_beta   90.00
_cell.angle_gamma   90.00
#
_symmetry.space_group_name_H-M   'P 1'
#
loop_
_entity.id
_entity.type
_entity.pdbx_description
1 polymer ?
#
loop_
_entity_poly.entity_id
_entity_poly.type
_entity_poly.pdbx_seq_one_letter_code
_entity_poly.pdbx_strand_id
1 'polypeptide(L)'
;MEEFSAHSILARLNPLLKEEGLEFQVVDVAEGVVHLRGRRVSAGAPMAFVVRALEGTFRRYLPGFREVALDEWQGLQEPPASCEPRIPGLRMSGLPALDLAGTDRQKAAQALEIFFGMLRRQGASCARLLGVAADGPERAVRKWLAVRREDGVLGHLEAGHRDRWILHFGQACEAAETCNPEESVETLPARILLLGQP
;
A
#
# COMPACT_ATOMS: atom_id res chain seq x y z
N MET A 1 29.58 25.61 -2.25
CA MET A 1 28.52 24.68 -1.86
C MET A 1 27.76 24.34 -3.12
N GLU A 2 27.57 23.06 -3.46
CA GLU A 2 26.57 22.72 -4.48
C GLU A 2 25.21 23.16 -3.94
N GLU A 3 24.51 24.04 -4.65
CA GLU A 3 23.10 24.33 -4.37
C GLU A 3 22.28 23.12 -4.82
N PHE A 4 21.70 22.43 -3.85
CA PHE A 4 20.75 21.36 -4.12
C PHE A 4 19.37 21.98 -4.35
N SER A 5 18.72 21.61 -5.44
CA SER A 5 17.33 21.92 -5.72
C SER A 5 16.53 20.61 -5.72
N ALA A 6 15.21 20.68 -5.51
CA ALA A 6 14.37 19.48 -5.56
C ALA A 6 14.55 18.73 -6.90
N HIS A 7 14.67 19.50 -7.99
CA HIS A 7 14.94 18.98 -9.33
C HIS A 7 16.30 18.26 -9.42
N SER A 8 17.38 18.86 -8.90
CA SER A 8 18.71 18.25 -8.98
C SER A 8 18.87 17.02 -8.08
N ILE A 9 18.24 17.02 -6.90
CA ILE A 9 18.16 15.85 -6.02
C ILE A 9 17.39 14.72 -6.71
N LEU A 10 16.19 15.01 -7.23
CA LEU A 10 15.37 13.97 -7.86
C LEU A 10 16.01 13.42 -9.13
N ALA A 11 16.66 14.27 -9.93
CA ALA A 11 17.42 13.82 -11.11
C ALA A 11 18.56 12.84 -10.73
N ARG A 12 19.23 13.05 -9.59
CA ARG A 12 20.26 12.13 -9.08
C ARG A 12 19.67 10.82 -8.56
N LEU A 13 18.47 10.85 -7.99
CA LEU A 13 17.82 9.66 -7.41
C LEU A 13 17.04 8.83 -8.43
N ASN A 14 16.46 9.46 -9.45
CA ASN A 14 15.58 8.81 -10.42
C ASN A 14 16.17 7.54 -11.09
N PRO A 15 17.48 7.42 -11.38
CA PRO A 15 18.05 6.17 -11.86
C PRO A 15 17.82 5.01 -10.88
N LEU A 16 18.08 5.22 -9.58
CA LEU A 16 17.85 4.22 -8.53
C LEU A 16 16.35 3.97 -8.32
N LEU A 17 15.53 5.03 -8.36
CA LEU A 17 14.07 4.88 -8.22
C LEU A 17 13.48 4.03 -9.35
N LYS A 18 14.03 4.14 -10.57
CA LYS A 18 13.62 3.30 -11.71
C LYS A 18 13.96 1.83 -11.51
N GLU A 19 15.11 1.52 -10.91
CA GLU A 19 15.46 0.15 -10.50
C GLU A 19 14.43 -0.40 -9.48
N GLU A 20 13.92 0.47 -8.60
CA GLU A 20 12.84 0.18 -7.65
C GLU A 20 11.42 0.26 -8.26
N GLY A 21 11.31 0.38 -9.59
CA GLY A 21 10.06 0.39 -10.33
C GLY A 21 9.24 1.67 -10.24
N LEU A 22 9.89 2.79 -9.93
CA LEU A 22 9.27 4.09 -9.70
C LEU A 22 9.94 5.19 -10.54
N GLU A 23 9.13 6.13 -11.01
CA GLU A 23 9.65 7.35 -11.64
C GLU A 23 8.87 8.54 -11.11
N PHE A 24 9.59 9.60 -10.73
CA PHE A 24 8.99 10.82 -10.23
C PHE A 24 9.48 12.04 -11.02
N GLN A 25 8.64 13.06 -11.08
CA GLN A 25 8.94 14.37 -11.64
C GLN A 25 8.51 15.43 -10.64
N VAL A 26 9.34 16.46 -10.46
CA VAL A 26 8.94 17.66 -9.70
C VAL A 26 8.00 18.46 -10.58
N VAL A 27 6.83 18.80 -10.02
CA VAL A 27 5.82 19.64 -10.67
C VAL A 27 5.99 21.08 -10.22
N ASP A 28 6.16 21.30 -8.91
CA ASP A 28 6.34 22.61 -8.31
C ASP A 28 7.10 22.52 -6.98
N VAL A 29 7.63 23.65 -6.52
CA VAL A 29 8.20 23.83 -5.19
C VAL A 29 7.70 25.15 -4.62
N ALA A 30 6.72 25.08 -3.71
CA ALA A 30 6.08 26.25 -3.12
C ALA A 30 6.02 26.12 -1.60
N GLU A 31 6.35 27.19 -0.88
CA GLU A 31 6.20 27.28 0.59
C GLU A 31 6.86 26.13 1.38
N GLY A 32 7.92 25.53 0.85
CA GLY A 32 8.61 24.40 1.46
C GLY A 32 8.01 23.02 1.14
N VAL A 33 6.96 22.97 0.32
CA VAL A 33 6.35 21.73 -0.19
C VAL A 33 6.96 21.39 -1.54
N VAL A 34 7.38 20.14 -1.71
CA VAL A 34 7.84 19.61 -3.01
C VAL A 34 6.71 18.81 -3.63
N HIS A 35 6.13 19.35 -4.70
CA HIS A 35 5.04 18.73 -5.44
C HIS A 35 5.60 17.77 -6.48
N LEU A 36 5.16 16.51 -6.42
CA LEU A 36 5.62 15.44 -7.29
C LEU A 36 4.48 14.83 -8.10
N ARG A 37 4.79 14.49 -9.34
CA ARG A 37 4.05 13.50 -10.14
C ARG A 37 4.84 12.22 -10.14
N GLY A 38 4.21 11.11 -9.79
CA GLY A 38 4.83 9.79 -9.77
C GLY A 38 4.14 8.81 -10.70
N ARG A 39 4.90 7.86 -11.24
CA ARG A 39 4.36 6.67 -11.91
C ARG A 39 5.10 5.41 -11.51
N ARG A 40 4.39 4.28 -11.51
CA ARG A 40 4.97 2.95 -11.40
C ARG A 40 5.38 2.46 -12.79
N VAL A 41 6.65 2.13 -12.97
CA VAL A 41 7.19 1.59 -14.23
C VAL A 41 7.42 0.08 -14.21
N SER A 42 7.60 -0.52 -13.02
CA SER A 42 7.67 -1.97 -12.82
C SER A 42 7.27 -2.32 -11.38
N ALA A 43 7.13 -3.61 -11.06
CA ALA A 43 7.03 -4.04 -9.67
C ALA A 43 8.34 -3.72 -8.92
N GLY A 44 8.24 -3.35 -7.64
CA GLY A 44 9.40 -2.95 -6.85
C GLY A 44 8.99 -2.41 -5.48
N ALA A 45 9.81 -1.51 -4.91
CA ALA A 45 9.58 -1.00 -3.56
C ALA A 45 8.18 -0.37 -3.38
N PRO A 46 7.52 -0.53 -2.23
CA PRO A 46 6.25 0.13 -1.98
C PRO A 46 6.44 1.66 -2.00
N MET A 47 5.59 2.37 -2.76
CA MET A 47 5.69 3.82 -2.96
C MET A 47 5.80 4.59 -1.64
N ALA A 48 5.04 4.21 -0.62
CA ALA A 48 5.04 4.88 0.68
C ALA A 48 6.37 4.80 1.45
N PHE A 49 7.25 3.85 1.11
CA PHE A 49 8.62 3.79 1.62
C PHE A 49 9.52 4.74 0.86
N VAL A 50 9.40 4.77 -0.46
CA VAL A 50 10.19 5.64 -1.33
C VAL A 50 9.87 7.12 -1.11
N VAL A 51 8.59 7.49 -1.01
CA VAL A 51 8.18 8.87 -0.67
C VAL A 51 8.77 9.30 0.68
N ARG A 52 8.75 8.41 1.68
CA ARG A 52 9.37 8.71 2.99
C ARG A 52 10.88 8.88 2.91
N ALA A 53 11.55 8.08 2.06
CA ALA A 53 12.99 8.23 1.83
C ALA A 53 13.31 9.54 1.09
N LEU A 54 12.45 9.96 0.15
CA LEU A 54 12.53 11.25 -0.52
C LEU A 54 12.34 12.41 0.46
N GLU A 55 11.34 12.36 1.35
CA GLU A 55 11.15 13.36 2.40
C GLU A 55 12.40 13.47 3.30
N GLY A 56 12.98 12.34 3.68
CA GLY A 56 14.22 12.31 4.47
C GLY A 56 15.38 12.97 3.74
N THR A 57 15.50 12.73 2.43
CA THR A 57 16.52 13.34 1.58
C THR A 57 16.27 14.85 1.41
N PHE A 58 15.07 15.27 1.04
CA PHE A 58 14.74 16.68 0.86
C PHE A 58 14.91 17.47 2.14
N ARG A 59 14.49 16.95 3.30
CA ARG A 59 14.73 17.60 4.60
C ARG A 59 16.21 17.84 4.88
N ARG A 60 17.09 16.96 4.41
CA ARG A 60 18.54 17.07 4.63
C ARG A 60 19.19 18.12 3.74
N TYR A 61 18.68 18.30 2.52
CA TYR A 61 19.37 19.08 1.48
C TYR A 61 18.63 20.35 1.02
N LEU A 62 17.35 20.51 1.35
CA LEU A 62 16.54 21.68 1.00
C LEU A 62 16.18 22.49 2.25
N PRO A 63 16.84 23.64 2.49
CA PRO A 63 16.45 24.55 3.56
C PRO A 63 14.98 24.99 3.39
N GLY A 64 14.20 24.94 4.48
CA GLY A 64 12.78 25.31 4.45
C GLY A 64 11.84 24.22 3.98
N PHE A 65 12.33 23.01 3.68
CA PHE A 65 11.48 21.86 3.35
C PHE A 65 10.52 21.50 4.50
N ARG A 66 9.26 21.26 4.15
CA ARG A 66 8.19 20.83 5.05
C ARG A 66 7.74 19.41 4.73
N GLU A 67 7.29 19.16 3.51
CA GLU A 67 6.73 17.87 3.11
C GLU A 67 6.80 17.63 1.59
N VAL A 68 6.49 16.40 1.19
CA VAL A 68 6.27 16.02 -0.19
C VAL A 68 4.77 15.88 -0.42
N ALA A 69 4.25 16.59 -1.43
CA ALA A 69 2.91 16.39 -1.94
C ALA A 69 2.97 15.54 -3.21
N LEU A 70 2.13 14.51 -3.30
CA LEU A 70 2.02 13.68 -4.50
C LEU A 70 0.75 14.09 -5.23
N ASP A 71 0.87 15.05 -6.15
CA ASP A 71 -0.27 15.65 -6.84
C ASP A 71 -0.92 14.67 -7.81
N GLU A 72 -0.10 13.84 -8.45
CA GLU A 72 -0.56 12.83 -9.40
C GLU A 72 0.22 11.53 -9.22
N TRP A 73 -0.52 10.42 -9.17
CA TRP A 73 0.04 9.09 -9.07
C TRP A 73 -0.55 8.15 -10.10
N GLN A 74 0.30 7.63 -10.99
CA GLN A 74 -0.08 6.57 -11.91
C GLN A 74 0.46 5.24 -11.42
N GLY A 75 -0.42 4.38 -10.90
CA GLY A 75 -0.06 2.99 -10.58
C GLY A 75 0.39 2.20 -11.82
N LEU A 76 0.80 0.95 -11.62
CA LEU A 76 1.08 0.08 -12.76
C LEU A 76 -0.24 -0.04 -13.53
N GLN A 77 -0.30 0.43 -14.78
CA GLN A 77 -1.46 0.14 -15.61
C GLN A 77 -1.48 -1.37 -15.80
N GLU A 78 -2.40 -2.05 -15.12
CA GLU A 78 -2.73 -3.42 -15.50
C GLU A 78 -3.19 -3.36 -16.96
N PRO A 79 -2.69 -4.25 -17.84
CA PRO A 79 -3.24 -4.33 -19.18
C PRO A 79 -4.76 -4.50 -19.06
N PRO A 80 -5.56 -3.90 -19.97
CA PRO A 80 -7.00 -4.13 -19.98
C PRO A 80 -7.24 -5.63 -19.89
N ALA A 81 -8.03 -6.05 -18.90
CA ALA A 81 -8.19 -7.45 -18.54
C ALA A 81 -8.45 -8.28 -19.81
N SER A 82 -7.43 -9.01 -20.28
CA SER A 82 -7.64 -9.97 -21.35
C SER A 82 -8.60 -11.00 -20.77
N CYS A 83 -9.74 -11.18 -21.44
CA CYS A 83 -10.72 -12.23 -21.14
C CYS A 83 -10.17 -13.61 -21.53
N GLU A 84 -8.93 -13.91 -21.13
CA GLU A 84 -8.42 -15.26 -21.12
C GLU A 84 -8.70 -15.85 -19.73
N PRO A 85 -9.16 -17.10 -19.64
CA PRO A 85 -9.36 -17.77 -18.36
C PRO A 85 -7.99 -18.00 -17.73
N ARG A 86 -7.49 -17.01 -17.01
CA ARG A 86 -6.32 -17.15 -16.15
C ARG A 86 -6.69 -18.18 -15.08
N ILE A 87 -5.80 -19.16 -14.91
CA ILE A 87 -5.82 -20.22 -13.91
C ILE A 87 -6.55 -19.73 -12.65
N PRO A 88 -7.59 -20.43 -12.16
CA PRO A 88 -8.42 -19.95 -11.08
C PRO A 88 -7.53 -19.65 -9.87
N GLY A 89 -7.24 -18.37 -9.65
CA GLY A 89 -6.61 -17.93 -8.41
C GLY A 89 -7.46 -18.39 -7.24
N LEU A 90 -6.83 -18.71 -6.11
CA LEU A 90 -7.46 -19.23 -4.90
C LEU A 90 -8.78 -18.48 -4.60
N ARG A 91 -9.93 -19.02 -5.01
CA ARG A 91 -11.24 -18.41 -4.77
C ARG A 91 -11.65 -18.80 -3.36
N MET A 92 -11.62 -17.81 -2.47
CA MET A 92 -12.08 -18.00 -1.10
C MET A 92 -13.61 -17.91 -1.13
N SER A 93 -14.25 -18.95 -0.65
CA SER A 93 -15.70 -19.11 -0.59
C SER A 93 -16.32 -18.43 0.64
N GLY A 94 -15.53 -18.21 1.68
CA GLY A 94 -15.90 -17.45 2.86
C GLY A 94 -15.07 -16.18 3.04
N LEU A 95 -15.23 -15.52 4.19
CA LEU A 95 -14.60 -14.23 4.47
C LEU A 95 -13.06 -14.35 4.42
N PRO A 96 -12.38 -13.69 3.47
CA PRO A 96 -10.95 -13.82 3.33
C PRO A 96 -10.25 -13.11 4.49
N ALA A 97 -9.30 -13.80 5.12
CA ALA A 97 -8.52 -13.27 6.22
C ALA A 97 -7.01 -13.38 5.96
N LEU A 98 -6.27 -12.32 6.32
CA LEU A 98 -4.81 -12.32 6.32
C LEU A 98 -4.29 -12.36 7.74
N ASP A 99 -3.50 -13.38 8.07
CA ASP A 99 -2.81 -13.49 9.35
C ASP A 99 -1.40 -12.88 9.27
N LEU A 100 -1.19 -11.78 10.01
CA LEU A 100 0.05 -11.04 10.12
C LEU A 100 0.92 -11.47 11.32
N ALA A 101 0.51 -12.50 12.08
CA ALA A 101 1.25 -12.95 13.25
C ALA A 101 2.71 -13.31 12.91
N GLY A 102 3.64 -12.82 13.74
CA GLY A 102 5.07 -13.08 13.58
C GLY A 102 5.73 -12.36 12.38
N THR A 103 5.04 -11.42 11.74
CA THR A 103 5.65 -10.56 10.71
C THR A 103 6.26 -9.28 11.32
N ASP A 104 7.40 -8.86 10.76
CA ASP A 104 7.89 -7.51 10.98
C ASP A 104 7.09 -6.50 10.14
N ARG A 105 7.32 -5.20 10.39
CA ARG A 105 6.60 -4.12 9.71
C ARG A 105 6.70 -4.18 8.18
N GLN A 106 7.86 -4.55 7.64
CA GLN A 106 8.10 -4.56 6.19
C GLN A 106 7.34 -5.71 5.54
N LYS A 107 7.44 -6.91 6.12
CA LYS A 107 6.72 -8.10 5.68
C LYS A 107 5.21 -7.94 5.81
N ALA A 108 4.73 -7.31 6.88
CA ALA A 108 3.31 -6.99 7.04
C ALA A 108 2.81 -6.07 5.92
N ALA A 109 3.54 -5.01 5.60
CA ALA A 109 3.17 -4.10 4.52
C ALA A 109 3.16 -4.79 3.14
N GLN A 110 4.16 -5.63 2.86
CA GLN A 110 4.23 -6.38 1.61
C GLN A 110 3.08 -7.40 1.49
N ALA A 111 2.79 -8.13 2.57
CA ALA A 111 1.69 -9.08 2.61
C ALA A 111 0.33 -8.39 2.40
N LEU A 112 0.12 -7.21 3.00
CA LEU A 112 -1.09 -6.39 2.81
C LEU A 112 -1.30 -6.00 1.34
N GLU A 113 -0.24 -5.57 0.65
CA GLU A 113 -0.31 -5.20 -0.78
C GLU A 113 -0.64 -6.40 -1.68
N ILE A 114 0.01 -7.54 -1.44
CA ILE A 114 -0.25 -8.78 -2.19
C ILE A 114 -1.69 -9.25 -1.96
N PHE A 115 -2.12 -9.27 -0.70
CA PHE A 115 -3.45 -9.67 -0.30
C PHE A 115 -4.51 -8.76 -0.91
N PHE A 116 -4.33 -7.43 -0.85
CA PHE A 116 -5.26 -6.48 -1.45
C PHE A 116 -5.38 -6.65 -2.97
N GLY A 117 -4.26 -6.85 -3.67
CA GLY A 117 -4.28 -7.15 -5.10
C GLY A 117 -5.04 -8.43 -5.43
N MET A 118 -4.95 -9.45 -4.58
CA MET A 118 -5.75 -10.67 -4.71
C MET A 118 -7.25 -10.40 -4.51
N LEU A 119 -7.63 -9.67 -3.46
CA LEU A 119 -9.02 -9.35 -3.13
C LEU A 119 -9.69 -8.50 -4.22
N ARG A 120 -8.99 -7.50 -4.77
CA ARG A 120 -9.50 -6.69 -5.88
C ARG A 120 -9.81 -7.53 -7.12
N ARG A 121 -8.96 -8.50 -7.45
CA ARG A 121 -9.20 -9.42 -8.58
C ARG A 121 -10.39 -10.36 -8.35
N GLN A 122 -10.70 -10.64 -7.09
CA GLN A 122 -11.84 -11.46 -6.70
C GLN A 122 -13.13 -10.66 -6.54
N GLY A 123 -13.06 -9.33 -6.54
CA GLY A 123 -14.21 -8.47 -6.29
C GLY A 123 -14.74 -8.55 -4.85
N ALA A 124 -13.86 -8.86 -3.89
CA ALA A 124 -14.26 -8.94 -2.48
C ALA A 124 -14.65 -7.55 -1.95
N SER A 125 -15.79 -7.47 -1.25
CA SER A 125 -16.27 -6.23 -0.61
C SER A 125 -15.69 -6.03 0.80
N CYS A 126 -15.23 -7.11 1.45
CA CYS A 126 -14.58 -7.01 2.75
C CYS A 126 -13.59 -8.15 3.01
N ALA A 127 -12.75 -7.96 4.02
CA ALA A 127 -11.76 -8.94 4.49
C ALA A 127 -11.42 -8.73 5.96
N ARG A 128 -10.77 -9.72 6.59
CA ARG A 128 -10.29 -9.63 7.97
C ARG A 128 -8.76 -9.63 8.03
N LEU A 129 -8.20 -8.89 8.98
CA LEU A 129 -6.79 -9.00 9.35
C LEU A 129 -6.71 -9.62 10.75
N LEU A 130 -5.84 -10.61 10.91
CA LEU A 130 -5.59 -11.32 12.15
C LEU A 130 -4.14 -11.11 12.59
N GLY A 131 -3.87 -11.33 13.88
CA GLY A 131 -2.50 -11.28 14.40
C GLY A 131 -1.87 -9.88 14.30
N VAL A 132 -2.69 -8.83 14.28
CA VAL A 132 -2.25 -7.42 14.24
C VAL A 132 -1.75 -7.01 15.63
N ALA A 133 -0.63 -7.60 16.04
CA ALA A 133 0.00 -7.32 17.32
C ALA A 133 0.56 -5.89 17.35
N ALA A 134 0.71 -5.37 18.56
CA ALA A 134 1.25 -4.03 18.81
C ALA A 134 2.63 -3.86 18.16
N ASP A 135 2.90 -2.62 17.72
CA ASP A 135 4.19 -2.12 17.26
C ASP A 135 4.54 -2.44 15.78
N GLY A 136 4.66 -3.68 15.35
CA GLY A 136 5.09 -4.00 13.96
C GLY A 136 3.92 -3.98 12.95
N PRO A 137 3.11 -5.05 12.93
CA PRO A 137 1.96 -5.19 12.04
C PRO A 137 0.96 -4.05 12.16
N GLU A 138 0.62 -3.60 13.38
CA GLU A 138 -0.35 -2.53 13.57
C GLU A 138 0.08 -1.22 12.88
N ARG A 139 1.36 -0.84 12.99
CA ARG A 139 1.87 0.35 12.30
C ARG A 139 1.88 0.20 10.79
N ALA A 140 2.06 -1.02 10.27
CA ALA A 140 1.94 -1.29 8.84
C ALA A 140 0.48 -1.13 8.39
N VAL A 141 -0.48 -1.76 9.08
CA VAL A 141 -1.92 -1.68 8.78
C VAL A 141 -2.42 -0.24 8.80
N ARG A 142 -2.13 0.53 9.86
CA ARG A 142 -2.57 1.94 9.96
C ARG A 142 -2.01 2.80 8.83
N LYS A 143 -0.72 2.66 8.52
CA LYS A 143 -0.09 3.42 7.43
C LYS A 143 -0.65 3.00 6.06
N TRP A 144 -0.87 1.71 5.87
CA TRP A 144 -1.44 1.17 4.64
C TRP A 144 -2.86 1.68 4.40
N LEU A 145 -3.73 1.64 5.41
CA LEU A 145 -5.08 2.21 5.36
C LEU A 145 -5.07 3.71 5.03
N ALA A 146 -4.13 4.48 5.58
CA ALA A 146 -4.03 5.91 5.29
C ALA A 146 -3.75 6.18 3.80
N VAL A 147 -2.92 5.34 3.16
CA VAL A 147 -2.62 5.46 1.72
C VAL A 147 -3.78 4.99 0.85
N ARG A 148 -4.51 3.96 1.29
CA ARG A 148 -5.59 3.33 0.52
C ARG A 148 -6.98 3.94 0.76
N ARG A 149 -7.06 4.99 1.58
CA ARG A 149 -8.33 5.68 1.86
C ARG A 149 -8.96 6.25 0.57
N GLU A 150 -8.15 6.80 -0.33
CA GLU A 150 -8.62 7.35 -1.61
C GLU A 150 -9.09 6.23 -2.57
N ASP A 151 -8.55 5.02 -2.42
CA ASP A 151 -9.00 3.82 -3.14
C ASP A 151 -10.32 3.24 -2.55
N GLY A 152 -10.95 3.93 -1.58
CA GLY A 152 -12.16 3.47 -0.91
C GLY A 152 -11.91 2.33 0.08
N VAL A 153 -10.68 2.16 0.58
CA VAL A 153 -10.37 1.15 1.59
C VAL A 153 -10.50 1.75 2.97
N LEU A 154 -11.39 1.19 3.77
CA LEU A 154 -11.57 1.55 5.17
C LEU A 154 -11.27 0.36 6.06
N GLY A 155 -10.80 0.63 7.27
CA GLY A 155 -10.53 -0.43 8.24
C GLY A 155 -10.77 0.03 9.67
N HIS A 156 -11.26 -0.89 10.49
CA HIS A 156 -11.53 -0.67 11.90
C HIS A 156 -11.23 -1.92 12.73
N LEU A 157 -11.07 -1.75 14.05
CA LEU A 157 -10.89 -2.86 14.97
C LEU A 157 -12.17 -3.67 15.11
N GLU A 158 -12.06 -4.99 15.05
CA GLU A 158 -13.19 -5.88 15.29
C GLU A 158 -13.61 -5.79 16.77
N ALA A 159 -14.92 -5.62 17.02
CA ALA A 159 -15.45 -5.44 18.36
C ALA A 159 -15.06 -6.63 19.28
N GLY A 160 -14.54 -6.32 20.48
CA GLY A 160 -14.09 -7.33 21.44
C GLY A 160 -12.68 -7.91 21.17
N HIS A 161 -12.03 -7.52 20.08
CA HIS A 161 -10.68 -7.98 19.73
C HIS A 161 -9.69 -6.81 19.68
N ARG A 162 -8.43 -7.07 20.09
CA ARG A 162 -7.37 -6.04 20.11
C ARG A 162 -6.40 -6.16 18.94
N ASP A 163 -6.37 -7.32 18.29
CA ASP A 163 -5.42 -7.72 17.26
C ASP A 163 -6.10 -8.12 15.95
N ARG A 164 -7.41 -7.84 15.84
CA ARG A 164 -8.20 -8.14 14.65
C ARG A 164 -8.81 -6.88 14.07
N TRP A 165 -8.73 -6.77 12.75
CA TRP A 165 -9.28 -5.66 12.01
C TRP A 165 -10.20 -6.16 10.92
N ILE A 166 -11.24 -5.39 10.63
CA ILE A 166 -12.10 -5.59 9.47
C ILE A 166 -11.72 -4.54 8.44
N LEU A 167 -11.56 -4.97 7.19
CA LEU A 167 -11.32 -4.14 6.01
C LEU A 167 -12.57 -4.12 5.14
N HIS A 168 -12.92 -2.95 4.63
CA HIS A 168 -14.01 -2.72 3.71
C HIS A 168 -13.47 -2.10 2.44
N PHE A 169 -13.94 -2.55 1.29
CA PHE A 169 -13.52 -2.10 -0.02
C PHE A 169 -14.74 -1.52 -0.76
N GLY A 170 -14.69 -0.23 -1.10
CA GLY A 170 -15.78 0.47 -1.81
C GLY A 170 -16.30 1.69 -1.04
N GLN A 171 -17.45 2.24 -1.44
CA GLN A 171 -18.04 3.34 -0.69
C GLN A 171 -18.49 2.87 0.71
N ALA A 172 -18.06 3.60 1.73
CA ALA A 172 -18.15 3.25 3.16
C ALA A 172 -19.52 2.75 3.64
N CYS A 173 -20.60 3.22 3.02
CA CYS A 173 -21.97 2.88 3.40
C CYS A 173 -22.41 1.47 3.00
N GLU A 174 -21.94 0.92 1.87
CA GLU A 174 -22.41 -0.39 1.38
C GLU A 174 -21.58 -1.55 1.94
N ALA A 175 -20.27 -1.35 2.12
CA ALA A 175 -19.38 -2.43 2.52
C ALA A 175 -19.49 -2.83 4.00
N ALA A 176 -20.01 -1.94 4.87
CA ALA A 176 -20.24 -2.22 6.28
C ALA A 176 -21.42 -3.17 6.52
N GLU A 177 -22.42 -3.15 5.63
CA GLU A 177 -23.60 -4.02 5.72
C GLU A 177 -23.33 -5.44 5.18
N THR A 178 -22.30 -5.61 4.33
CA THR A 178 -22.00 -6.90 3.69
C THR A 178 -21.02 -7.79 4.45
N CYS A 179 -20.32 -7.26 5.46
CA CYS A 179 -19.31 -8.04 6.16
C CYS A 179 -19.93 -8.80 7.33
N ASN A 180 -20.34 -10.03 7.08
CA ASN A 180 -21.03 -10.84 8.09
C ASN A 180 -20.00 -11.65 8.89
N PRO A 181 -19.78 -11.34 10.19
CA PRO A 181 -18.74 -11.98 10.98
C PRO A 181 -18.96 -13.49 11.22
N GLU A 182 -20.16 -13.99 10.91
CA GLU A 182 -20.53 -15.42 10.98
C GLU A 182 -20.15 -16.23 9.73
N GLU A 183 -19.68 -15.60 8.66
CA GLU A 183 -19.17 -16.33 7.50
C GLU A 183 -17.93 -17.17 7.85
N SER A 184 -17.81 -18.34 7.21
CA SER A 184 -16.64 -19.21 7.34
C SER A 184 -15.37 -18.43 7.00
N VAL A 185 -14.44 -18.32 7.94
CA VAL A 185 -13.22 -17.52 7.77
C VAL A 185 -12.16 -18.36 7.10
N GLU A 186 -11.74 -17.94 5.91
CA GLU A 186 -10.63 -18.59 5.22
C GLU A 186 -9.35 -17.77 5.48
N THR A 187 -8.39 -18.35 6.20
CA THR A 187 -7.20 -17.62 6.66
C THR A 187 -5.97 -17.94 5.83
N LEU A 188 -5.29 -16.90 5.37
CA LEU A 188 -4.02 -16.96 4.67
C LEU A 188 -2.91 -16.39 5.57
N PRO A 189 -1.90 -17.20 5.93
CA PRO A 189 -0.72 -16.70 6.62
C PRO A 189 0.10 -15.79 5.71
N ALA A 190 0.51 -14.63 6.21
CA ALA A 190 1.37 -13.69 5.48
C ALA A 190 2.64 -14.35 4.94
N ARG A 191 3.22 -15.28 5.72
CA ARG A 191 4.41 -16.04 5.29
C ARG A 191 4.19 -16.79 3.98
N ILE A 192 2.99 -17.36 3.75
CA ILE A 192 2.68 -18.07 2.51
C ILE A 192 2.61 -17.09 1.32
N LEU A 193 1.97 -15.93 1.50
CA LEU A 193 1.92 -14.91 0.45
C LEU A 193 3.31 -14.38 0.06
N LEU A 194 4.23 -14.37 1.01
CA LEU A 194 5.59 -13.88 0.82
C LEU A 194 6.54 -14.92 0.20
N LEU A 195 6.20 -16.23 0.21
CA LEU A 195 7.02 -17.29 -0.40
C LEU A 195 7.06 -17.23 -1.93
N GLY A 196 6.10 -16.55 -2.57
CA GLY A 196 6.02 -16.38 -4.03
C GLY A 196 6.75 -15.15 -4.57
N GLN A 197 7.51 -14.43 -3.74
CA GLN A 197 8.32 -13.28 -4.15
C GLN A 197 9.77 -13.77 -4.35
N PRO A 198 10.34 -13.67 -5.57
CA PRO A 198 11.74 -14.00 -5.83
C PRO A 198 12.71 -13.08 -5.08
#